data_AF-A0A388SIS8-F1
#
_entry.id   AF-A0A388SIS8-F1
#
_cell.length_a   1.000
_cell.length_b   1.000
_cell.length_c   1.000
_cell.angle_alpha   90.00
_cell.angle_beta   90.00
_cell.angle_gamma   90.00
#
_symmetry.space_group_name_H-M   'P 1'
#
loop_
_entity.id
_entity.type
_entity.pdbx_description
1 polymer ?
#
loop_
_entity_poly.entity_id
_entity_poly.type
_entity_poly.pdbx_seq_one_letter_code
_entity_poly.pdbx_strand_id
1 'polypeptide(L)'
;MGCCKCEEYKWRHPQEPIATDSHGNAYCLFHAPAHLKEGRHEELVNAVRAYIQNSATSQIPISRFIINHQLTGIVFSDTVNLEKLQLSALDISHATFHGDVTFEHSKFSRVTSFENCEFHGRTNFDYATFESNVTFKKSLFNGRTTFYSTEFSAMLSMEESRINDATSIMFSTITGFADFTQLHIDSTITFGMVSFLENLNISKSSIHGTLTLFKCNICEKESSIFYASHISTSKDSNFYITHSTINGMLNFSECEINGILDMSSTIITQRAYFEDSNIGFAKFKNCVIKDLTTFDRVDLRRASFSGAPIENFRMIACRWPTSSGRRLTYDARKLENCGYLKIDNTEALAFPPQKKPDKALPPQHLEDLYRRIKKTAREGMDETLTSDFHYAEKEMQRLRGFQQFRDDWACRHSPDAALPIKERLRGLGLYLTLLCYKLTSGYGEAPGQAALWLLFLTFGAPLIGLLIPPAWCPASLAIPLHIYGANLGDKWLHFLPLVKLPDADAAGWLARFLMLLSQVAITLQAALFGFALRNRFRR
;
A
#
# COMPACT_ATOMS: atom_id res chain seq x y z
N MET A 1 -5.80 -53.04 28.85
CA MET A 1 -6.37 -51.92 28.07
C MET A 1 -5.32 -51.49 27.06
N GLY A 2 -5.70 -51.19 25.82
CA GLY A 2 -4.75 -50.69 24.81
C GLY A 2 -4.42 -49.21 25.04
N CYS A 3 -3.48 -48.67 24.27
CA CYS A 3 -3.27 -47.22 24.24
C CYS A 3 -4.54 -46.51 23.74
N CYS A 4 -5.11 -45.60 24.54
CA CYS A 4 -6.33 -44.87 24.20
C CYS A 4 -6.19 -44.05 22.90
N LYS A 5 -5.00 -43.46 22.67
CA LYS A 5 -4.71 -42.69 21.45
C LYS A 5 -4.53 -43.55 20.21
N CYS A 6 -4.06 -44.80 20.35
CA CYS A 6 -4.04 -45.74 19.22
C CYS A 6 -5.47 -46.04 18.73
N GLU A 7 -6.45 -46.13 19.65
CA GLU A 7 -7.86 -46.33 19.30
C GLU A 7 -8.46 -45.08 18.65
N GLU A 8 -8.23 -43.90 19.25
CA GLU A 8 -8.69 -42.59 18.74
C GLU A 8 -8.22 -42.34 17.30
N TYR A 9 -6.92 -42.54 17.04
CA TYR A 9 -6.30 -42.34 15.73
C TYR A 9 -6.34 -43.57 14.82
N LYS A 10 -7.01 -44.66 15.24
CA LYS A 10 -7.19 -45.90 14.47
C LYS A 10 -5.87 -46.48 13.92
N TRP A 11 -4.86 -46.59 14.77
CA TRP A 11 -3.58 -47.21 14.41
C TRP A 11 -3.79 -48.67 13.99
N ARG A 12 -3.24 -49.06 12.83
CA ARG A 12 -3.34 -50.45 12.33
C ARG A 12 -2.74 -51.47 13.29
N HIS A 13 -1.67 -51.09 13.97
CA HIS A 13 -0.97 -51.91 14.95
C HIS A 13 -0.91 -51.15 16.28
N PRO A 14 -1.96 -51.22 17.11
CA PRO A 14 -1.99 -50.60 18.42
C PRO A 14 -0.81 -51.07 19.27
N GLN A 15 -0.15 -50.12 19.93
CA GLN A 15 1.02 -50.39 20.75
C GLN A 15 0.62 -50.62 22.20
N GLU A 16 1.37 -51.46 22.92
CA GLU A 16 1.12 -51.71 24.33
C GLU A 16 1.35 -50.44 25.16
N PRO A 17 0.49 -50.15 26.15
CA PRO A 17 0.66 -49.00 27.00
C PRO A 17 1.86 -49.17 27.94
N ILE A 18 2.57 -48.06 28.14
CA ILE A 18 3.72 -47.96 29.05
C ILE A 18 3.42 -47.11 30.29
N ALA A 19 2.37 -46.30 30.24
CA ALA A 19 2.02 -45.32 31.27
C ALA A 19 0.50 -45.15 31.34
N THR A 20 0.00 -44.73 32.50
CA THR A 20 -1.40 -44.38 32.72
C THR A 20 -1.47 -43.03 33.43
N ASP A 21 -2.37 -42.14 33.02
CA ASP A 21 -2.56 -40.85 33.68
C ASP A 21 -3.44 -40.95 34.95
N SER A 22 -3.63 -39.82 35.63
CA SER A 22 -4.50 -39.70 36.81
C SER A 22 -5.99 -39.95 36.52
N HIS A 23 -6.40 -39.93 35.26
CA HIS A 23 -7.77 -40.17 34.81
C HIS A 23 -8.00 -41.63 34.37
N GLY A 24 -6.97 -42.48 34.43
CA GLY A 24 -7.04 -43.89 34.04
C GLY A 24 -6.83 -44.14 32.54
N ASN A 25 -6.42 -43.13 31.77
CA ASN A 25 -6.10 -43.29 30.34
C ASN A 25 -4.72 -43.94 30.19
N ALA A 26 -4.66 -45.06 29.48
CA ALA A 26 -3.41 -45.76 29.20
C ALA A 26 -2.78 -45.27 27.89
N TYR A 27 -1.47 -45.05 27.87
CA TYR A 27 -0.72 -44.51 26.73
C TYR A 27 0.47 -45.40 26.38
N CYS A 28 0.73 -45.62 25.08
CA CYS A 28 1.96 -46.25 24.59
C CYS A 28 3.13 -45.25 24.50
N LEU A 29 4.32 -45.76 24.17
CA LEU A 29 5.53 -44.96 24.00
C LEU A 29 5.35 -43.81 23.00
N PHE A 30 4.59 -44.01 21.92
CA PHE A 30 4.37 -42.98 20.90
C PHE A 30 3.44 -41.86 21.39
N HIS A 31 2.40 -42.19 22.15
CA HIS A 31 1.31 -41.26 22.48
C HIS A 31 1.32 -40.71 23.91
N ALA A 32 2.16 -41.25 24.79
CA ALA A 32 2.21 -40.72 26.16
C ALA A 32 2.50 -39.20 26.16
N PRO A 33 1.94 -38.43 27.10
CA PRO A 33 2.34 -37.04 27.29
C PRO A 33 3.83 -36.92 27.62
N ALA A 34 4.46 -35.77 27.32
CA ALA A 34 5.91 -35.58 27.50
C ALA A 34 6.40 -35.87 28.94
N HIS A 35 5.63 -35.46 29.96
CA HIS A 35 5.95 -35.70 31.38
C HIS A 35 5.91 -37.19 31.78
N LEU A 36 5.18 -38.03 31.05
CA LEU A 36 5.16 -39.49 31.26
C LEU A 36 6.25 -40.23 30.47
N LYS A 37 7.05 -39.51 29.66
CA LYS A 37 8.14 -40.05 28.84
C LYS A 37 9.52 -39.54 29.24
N GLU A 38 9.66 -38.86 30.37
CA GLU A 38 10.97 -38.35 30.81
C GLU A 38 12.01 -39.48 30.84
N GLY A 39 13.17 -39.24 30.21
CA GLY A 39 14.25 -40.22 30.08
C GLY A 39 14.05 -41.29 29.00
N ARG A 40 12.90 -41.37 28.32
CA ARG A 40 12.59 -42.38 27.28
C ARG A 40 12.67 -41.83 25.85
N HIS A 41 13.30 -40.68 25.67
CA HIS A 41 13.41 -40.02 24.37
C HIS A 41 14.17 -40.88 23.34
N GLU A 42 15.35 -41.40 23.68
CA GLU A 42 16.13 -42.24 22.76
C GLU A 42 15.37 -43.52 22.37
N GLU A 43 14.65 -44.12 23.32
CA GLU A 43 13.80 -45.28 23.08
C GLU A 43 12.70 -44.97 22.06
N LEU A 44 12.00 -43.83 22.22
CA LEU A 44 10.98 -43.37 21.27
C LEU A 44 11.58 -43.15 19.88
N VAL A 45 12.70 -42.43 19.78
CA VAL A 45 13.32 -42.12 18.49
C VAL A 45 13.78 -43.40 17.80
N ASN A 46 14.37 -44.35 18.54
CA ASN A 46 14.75 -45.65 18.00
C ASN A 46 13.53 -46.47 17.57
N ALA A 47 12.43 -46.43 18.32
CA ALA A 47 11.16 -47.07 17.95
C ALA A 47 10.56 -46.46 16.67
N VAL A 48 10.62 -45.14 16.50
CA VAL A 48 10.20 -44.45 15.27
C VAL A 48 11.07 -44.87 14.08
N ARG A 49 12.40 -44.86 14.23
CA ARG A 49 13.31 -45.30 13.17
C ARG A 49 13.08 -46.75 12.78
N ALA A 50 12.90 -47.64 13.77
CA ALA A 50 12.58 -49.04 13.53
C ALA A 50 11.23 -49.21 12.83
N TYR A 51 10.21 -48.45 13.24
CA TYR A 51 8.89 -48.44 12.61
C TYR A 51 8.98 -48.04 11.14
N ILE A 52 9.74 -46.97 10.85
CA ILE A 52 10.01 -46.49 9.49
C ILE A 52 10.78 -47.53 8.66
N GLN A 53 11.84 -48.14 9.20
CA GLN A 53 12.65 -49.13 8.49
C GLN A 53 11.90 -50.44 8.21
N ASN A 54 11.15 -50.96 9.18
CA ASN A 54 10.41 -52.22 9.04
C ASN A 54 9.28 -52.16 8.01
N SER A 55 8.75 -50.96 7.77
CA SER A 55 7.73 -50.76 6.72
C SER A 55 8.34 -50.54 5.34
N ALA A 56 9.65 -50.23 5.24
CA ALA A 56 10.36 -50.12 3.96
C ALA A 56 10.78 -51.48 3.35
N THR A 57 10.91 -52.54 4.16
CA THR A 57 11.39 -53.87 3.73
C THR A 57 10.30 -54.81 3.19
N SER A 58 9.01 -54.40 3.22
CA SER A 58 7.91 -55.22 2.71
C SER A 58 7.85 -55.16 1.17
N GLN A 59 8.48 -56.14 0.50
CA GLN A 59 8.48 -56.36 -0.96
C GLN A 59 7.09 -56.74 -1.53
N ILE A 60 6.09 -55.86 -1.45
CA ILE A 60 4.77 -56.09 -2.06
C ILE A 60 4.58 -55.11 -3.24
N PRO A 61 4.03 -55.56 -4.40
CA PRO A 61 3.94 -54.73 -5.62
C PRO A 61 3.14 -53.45 -5.42
N ILE A 62 3.70 -52.36 -5.96
CA ILE A 62 3.35 -50.95 -5.75
C ILE A 62 1.97 -50.53 -6.31
N SER A 63 1.18 -51.45 -6.89
CA SER A 63 -0.06 -51.08 -7.59
C SER A 63 -1.33 -50.99 -6.72
N ARG A 64 -1.28 -51.33 -5.42
CA ARG A 64 -2.50 -51.22 -4.58
C ARG A 64 -2.31 -51.05 -3.07
N PHE A 65 -1.09 -50.95 -2.56
CA PHE A 65 -0.85 -50.82 -1.12
C PHE A 65 -0.18 -49.51 -0.75
N ILE A 66 -0.93 -48.72 0.00
CA ILE A 66 -0.50 -47.53 0.72
C ILE A 66 0.33 -48.02 1.92
N ILE A 67 1.65 -48.03 1.79
CA ILE A 67 2.54 -48.07 2.96
C ILE A 67 2.49 -46.67 3.58
N ASN A 68 1.44 -46.43 4.37
CA ASN A 68 1.33 -45.23 5.20
C ASN A 68 2.19 -45.48 6.44
N HIS A 69 3.28 -44.74 6.60
CA HIS A 69 3.88 -44.59 7.93
C HIS A 69 2.92 -43.74 8.77
N GLN A 70 1.95 -44.39 9.44
CA GLN A 70 1.03 -43.72 10.36
C GLN A 70 1.75 -43.54 11.69
N LEU A 71 2.18 -42.31 11.94
CA LEU A 71 2.76 -41.80 13.19
C LEU A 71 1.83 -40.76 13.82
N THR A 72 0.53 -40.83 13.49
CA THR A 72 -0.48 -39.88 13.95
C THR A 72 -0.53 -39.78 15.47
N GLY A 73 -0.51 -38.56 16.01
CA GLY A 73 -0.63 -38.27 17.43
C GLY A 73 0.68 -38.39 18.23
N ILE A 74 1.80 -38.69 17.59
CA ILE A 74 3.06 -38.94 18.29
C ILE A 74 3.55 -37.70 19.06
N VAL A 75 4.06 -37.90 20.27
CA VAL A 75 4.59 -36.81 21.11
C VAL A 75 6.09 -36.99 21.29
N PHE A 76 6.88 -36.06 20.77
CA PHE A 76 8.33 -35.99 21.00
C PHE A 76 8.64 -34.98 22.09
N SER A 77 9.19 -35.46 23.21
CA SER A 77 9.51 -34.63 24.38
C SER A 77 10.81 -33.83 24.25
N ASP A 78 11.68 -34.17 23.30
CA ASP A 78 13.00 -33.57 23.09
C ASP A 78 13.34 -33.55 21.59
N THR A 79 14.53 -33.08 21.24
CA THR A 79 15.03 -32.86 19.89
C THR A 79 15.09 -34.14 19.06
N VAL A 80 14.51 -34.13 17.87
CA VAL A 80 14.45 -35.30 16.98
C VAL A 80 15.18 -35.04 15.67
N ASN A 81 16.16 -35.88 15.36
CA ASN A 81 16.78 -35.91 14.04
C ASN A 81 16.12 -36.97 13.14
N LEU A 82 15.38 -36.47 12.13
CA LEU A 82 14.74 -37.21 11.04
C LEU A 82 15.24 -36.72 9.67
N GLU A 83 16.54 -36.39 9.57
CA GLU A 83 17.16 -35.98 8.30
C GLU A 83 17.24 -37.14 7.29
N LYS A 84 17.32 -36.80 6.01
CA LYS A 84 17.58 -37.72 4.89
C LYS A 84 16.61 -38.89 4.80
N LEU A 85 15.39 -38.74 5.32
CA LEU A 85 14.36 -39.77 5.19
C LEU A 85 14.02 -39.97 3.72
N GLN A 86 13.89 -41.22 3.28
CA GLN A 86 13.47 -41.57 1.93
C GLN A 86 12.18 -42.39 2.04
N LEU A 87 11.04 -41.71 2.10
CA LEU A 87 9.75 -42.34 2.36
C LEU A 87 8.80 -42.19 1.17
N SER A 88 7.90 -43.16 1.02
CA SER A 88 6.83 -43.01 0.04
C SER A 88 5.79 -42.01 0.54
N ALA A 89 5.14 -42.27 1.67
CA ALA A 89 4.18 -41.38 2.32
C ALA A 89 4.47 -41.28 3.81
N LEU A 90 4.26 -40.11 4.41
CA LEU A 90 4.38 -39.91 5.86
C LEU A 90 3.10 -39.27 6.39
N ASP A 91 2.43 -39.92 7.33
CA ASP A 91 1.31 -39.33 8.06
C ASP A 91 1.72 -39.19 9.53
N ILE A 92 2.11 -37.97 9.91
CA ILE A 92 2.48 -37.62 11.28
C ILE A 92 1.52 -36.56 11.83
N SER A 93 0.28 -36.55 11.32
CA SER A 93 -0.76 -35.63 11.77
C SER A 93 -0.98 -35.69 13.28
N HIS A 94 -1.42 -34.60 13.91
CA HIS A 94 -1.64 -34.49 15.35
C HIS A 94 -0.39 -34.71 16.21
N ALA A 95 0.82 -34.65 15.63
CA ALA A 95 2.05 -34.82 16.38
C ALA A 95 2.45 -33.54 17.14
N THR A 96 3.07 -33.72 18.30
CA THR A 96 3.62 -32.64 19.11
C THR A 96 5.14 -32.78 19.20
N PHE A 97 5.88 -31.75 18.78
CA PHE A 97 7.33 -31.67 18.88
C PHE A 97 7.70 -30.61 19.92
N HIS A 98 8.09 -31.03 21.12
CA HIS A 98 8.53 -30.10 22.18
C HIS A 98 9.94 -29.57 21.95
N GLY A 99 10.84 -30.40 21.42
CA GLY A 99 12.21 -30.01 21.03
C GLY A 99 12.33 -29.68 19.54
N ASP A 100 13.56 -29.40 19.11
CA ASP A 100 13.87 -29.12 17.70
C ASP A 100 13.63 -30.38 16.84
N VAL A 101 13.15 -30.23 15.61
CA VAL A 101 12.98 -31.34 14.67
C VAL A 101 13.56 -30.99 13.31
N THR A 102 14.31 -31.92 12.73
CA THR A 102 14.85 -31.77 11.36
C THR A 102 14.36 -32.88 10.45
N PHE A 103 13.89 -32.48 9.28
CA PHE A 103 13.59 -33.29 8.09
C PHE A 103 14.53 -32.92 6.93
N GLU A 104 15.65 -32.28 7.22
CA GLU A 104 16.60 -31.79 6.21
C GLU A 104 16.99 -32.89 5.22
N HIS A 105 17.06 -32.56 3.92
CA HIS A 105 17.36 -33.51 2.83
C HIS A 105 16.41 -34.72 2.71
N SER A 106 15.23 -34.68 3.35
CA SER A 106 14.26 -35.77 3.24
C SER A 106 13.48 -35.70 1.94
N LYS A 107 13.11 -36.87 1.41
CA LYS A 107 12.34 -37.03 0.19
C LYS A 107 11.07 -37.85 0.46
N PHE A 108 9.95 -37.31 0.01
CA PHE A 108 8.62 -37.92 0.11
C PHE A 108 8.01 -38.03 -1.29
N SER A 109 7.82 -39.26 -1.79
CA SER A 109 7.36 -39.47 -3.18
C SER A 109 5.82 -39.47 -3.36
N ARG A 110 5.08 -39.52 -2.27
CA ARG A 110 3.61 -39.51 -2.18
C ARG A 110 3.17 -38.52 -1.11
N VAL A 111 1.87 -38.53 -0.83
CA VAL A 111 1.22 -37.57 0.07
C VAL A 111 1.85 -37.61 1.45
N THR A 112 2.15 -36.43 1.99
CA THR A 112 2.69 -36.25 3.34
C THR A 112 1.78 -35.34 4.16
N SER A 113 1.42 -35.76 5.36
CA SER A 113 0.56 -35.01 6.27
C SER A 113 1.27 -34.65 7.57
N PHE A 114 1.32 -33.36 7.84
CA PHE A 114 1.64 -32.73 9.12
C PHE A 114 0.43 -31.95 9.65
N GLU A 115 -0.79 -32.39 9.31
CA GLU A 115 -2.03 -31.72 9.73
C GLU A 115 -2.19 -31.74 11.26
N ASN A 116 -2.65 -30.64 11.86
CA ASN A 116 -2.83 -30.48 13.31
C ASN A 116 -1.55 -30.74 14.13
N CYS A 117 -0.36 -30.55 13.55
CA CYS A 117 0.89 -30.69 14.28
C CYS A 117 1.21 -29.45 15.12
N GLU A 118 1.92 -29.64 16.23
CA GLU A 118 2.45 -28.55 17.05
C GLU A 118 3.98 -28.60 17.07
N PHE A 119 4.62 -27.56 16.53
CA PHE A 119 6.07 -27.40 16.48
C PHE A 119 6.51 -26.35 17.50
N HIS A 120 6.89 -26.78 18.71
CA HIS A 120 7.35 -25.89 19.79
C HIS A 120 8.84 -25.54 19.69
N GLY A 121 9.66 -26.47 19.21
CA GLY A 121 11.06 -26.23 18.89
C GLY A 121 11.29 -25.76 17.44
N ARG A 122 12.55 -25.54 17.08
CA ARG A 122 12.93 -25.19 15.71
C ARG A 122 12.63 -26.35 14.77
N THR A 123 12.03 -26.04 13.63
CA THR A 123 11.64 -27.05 12.63
C THR A 123 12.35 -26.79 11.31
N ASN A 124 13.10 -27.77 10.82
CA ASN A 124 13.92 -27.63 9.62
C ASN A 124 13.43 -28.58 8.51
N PHE A 125 13.02 -28.04 7.37
CA PHE A 125 12.67 -28.76 6.14
C PHE A 125 13.60 -28.40 4.96
N ASP A 126 14.77 -27.85 5.26
CA ASP A 126 15.72 -27.38 4.26
C ASP A 126 16.15 -28.54 3.35
N TYR A 127 16.24 -28.26 2.05
CA TYR A 127 16.59 -29.21 1.00
C TYR A 127 15.67 -30.44 0.91
N ALA A 128 14.50 -30.43 1.54
CA ALA A 128 13.52 -31.50 1.41
C ALA A 128 12.81 -31.45 0.05
N THR A 129 12.34 -32.61 -0.41
CA THR A 129 11.58 -32.77 -1.65
C THR A 129 10.26 -33.46 -1.37
N PHE A 130 9.15 -32.81 -1.71
CA PHE A 130 7.80 -33.35 -1.66
C PHE A 130 7.31 -33.54 -3.11
N GLU A 131 7.35 -34.77 -3.63
CA GLU A 131 6.94 -35.05 -5.02
C GLU A 131 5.41 -35.09 -5.20
N SER A 132 4.66 -35.08 -4.10
CA SER A 132 3.20 -35.07 -4.07
C SER A 132 2.69 -34.06 -3.04
N ASN A 133 1.36 -34.05 -2.81
CA ASN A 133 0.73 -33.07 -1.94
C ASN A 133 1.27 -33.15 -0.51
N VAL A 134 1.63 -32.01 0.06
CA VAL A 134 2.00 -31.87 1.47
C VAL A 134 1.05 -30.91 2.16
N THR A 135 0.63 -31.27 3.38
CA THR A 135 -0.27 -30.45 4.18
C THR A 135 0.24 -30.23 5.59
N PHE A 136 0.12 -29.00 6.06
CA PHE A 136 0.33 -28.52 7.43
C PHE A 136 -0.94 -27.85 7.96
N LYS A 137 -2.11 -28.24 7.44
CA LYS A 137 -3.39 -27.66 7.78
C LYS A 137 -3.59 -27.62 9.29
N LYS A 138 -4.08 -26.50 9.82
CA LYS A 138 -4.37 -26.32 11.26
C LYS A 138 -3.18 -26.52 12.20
N SER A 139 -1.96 -26.55 11.67
CA SER A 139 -0.76 -26.74 12.49
C SER A 139 -0.29 -25.44 13.14
N LEU A 140 0.37 -25.59 14.28
CA LEU A 140 0.91 -24.49 15.09
C LEU A 140 2.43 -24.46 14.97
N PHE A 141 2.97 -23.35 14.48
CA PHE A 141 4.40 -23.11 14.37
C PHE A 141 4.84 -22.14 15.49
N ASN A 142 5.12 -22.70 16.66
CA ASN A 142 5.53 -21.97 17.87
C ASN A 142 7.05 -21.75 17.92
N GLY A 143 7.83 -22.57 17.23
CA GLY A 143 9.26 -22.37 17.03
C GLY A 143 9.59 -21.98 15.59
N ARG A 144 10.78 -21.41 15.41
CA ARG A 144 11.30 -21.01 14.09
C ARG A 144 11.27 -22.17 13.09
N THR A 145 10.65 -21.95 11.94
CA THR A 145 10.49 -22.97 10.89
C THR A 145 11.15 -22.55 9.58
N THR A 146 11.94 -23.43 8.96
CA THR A 146 12.65 -23.14 7.71
C THR A 146 12.32 -24.14 6.60
N PHE A 147 12.18 -23.60 5.38
CA PHE A 147 12.08 -24.32 4.12
C PHE A 147 13.05 -23.66 3.14
N TYR A 148 14.35 -23.89 3.31
CA TYR A 148 15.39 -23.37 2.43
C TYR A 148 15.66 -24.35 1.29
N SER A 149 15.56 -23.90 0.04
CA SER A 149 15.76 -24.76 -1.14
C SER A 149 14.91 -26.04 -1.11
N THR A 150 13.68 -25.93 -0.61
CA THR A 150 12.70 -27.02 -0.58
C THR A 150 11.92 -27.06 -1.89
N GLU A 151 11.65 -28.27 -2.39
CA GLU A 151 10.87 -28.49 -3.61
C GLU A 151 9.50 -29.08 -3.27
N PHE A 152 8.43 -28.39 -3.70
CA PHE A 152 7.06 -28.87 -3.63
C PHE A 152 6.55 -29.13 -5.05
N SER A 153 6.60 -30.38 -5.50
CA SER A 153 6.23 -30.77 -6.87
C SER A 153 4.71 -30.90 -7.09
N ALA A 154 3.90 -30.67 -6.06
CA ALA A 154 2.45 -30.62 -6.15
C ALA A 154 1.89 -29.54 -5.18
N MET A 155 0.73 -29.79 -4.56
CA MET A 155 0.09 -28.83 -3.66
C MET A 155 0.86 -28.70 -2.32
N LEU A 156 1.07 -27.47 -1.88
CA LEU A 156 1.45 -27.12 -0.51
C LEU A 156 0.26 -26.45 0.16
N SER A 157 -0.18 -26.96 1.32
CA SER A 157 -1.27 -26.37 2.07
C SER A 157 -0.88 -26.10 3.53
N MET A 158 -1.05 -24.86 3.97
CA MET A 158 -1.00 -24.39 5.36
C MET A 158 -2.31 -23.70 5.73
N GLU A 159 -3.44 -24.20 5.21
CA GLU A 159 -4.76 -23.65 5.50
C GLU A 159 -5.07 -23.73 7.01
N GLU A 160 -5.62 -22.64 7.57
CA GLU A 160 -5.96 -22.51 8.99
C GLU A 160 -4.79 -22.68 9.97
N SER A 161 -3.55 -22.69 9.49
CA SER A 161 -2.36 -22.79 10.36
C SER A 161 -2.08 -21.48 11.10
N ARG A 162 -1.31 -21.56 12.19
CA ARG A 162 -0.89 -20.38 12.97
C ARG A 162 0.63 -20.28 13.05
N ILE A 163 1.13 -19.09 12.73
CA ILE A 163 2.55 -18.72 12.74
C ILE A 163 2.84 -17.85 13.97
N ASN A 164 3.28 -18.48 15.05
CA ASN A 164 3.57 -17.81 16.33
C ASN A 164 5.04 -17.38 16.45
N ASP A 165 5.94 -18.02 15.72
CA ASP A 165 7.34 -17.61 15.56
C ASP A 165 7.73 -17.57 14.06
N ALA A 166 8.94 -17.12 13.75
CA ALA A 166 9.41 -16.87 12.40
C ALA A 166 9.36 -18.14 11.52
N THR A 167 8.62 -18.08 10.42
CA THR A 167 8.60 -19.11 9.37
C THR A 167 9.16 -18.53 8.07
N SER A 168 10.14 -19.19 7.47
CA SER A 168 10.76 -18.72 6.23
C SER A 168 10.78 -19.81 5.17
N ILE A 169 10.28 -19.48 3.99
CA ILE A 169 10.38 -20.28 2.76
C ILE A 169 11.28 -19.50 1.80
N MET A 170 12.46 -20.03 1.53
CA MET A 170 13.52 -19.32 0.80
C MET A 170 14.05 -20.19 -0.34
N PHE A 171 14.32 -19.59 -1.50
CA PHE A 171 14.93 -20.28 -2.66
C PHE A 171 14.19 -21.57 -3.07
N SER A 172 12.88 -21.62 -2.83
CA SER A 172 12.05 -22.82 -2.95
C SER A 172 11.12 -22.71 -4.15
N THR A 173 10.65 -23.85 -4.65
CA THR A 173 9.69 -23.91 -5.77
C THR A 173 8.42 -24.62 -5.34
N ILE A 174 7.27 -24.02 -5.64
CA ILE A 174 5.95 -24.61 -5.46
C ILE A 174 5.30 -24.72 -6.84
N THR A 175 5.23 -25.94 -7.36
CA THR A 175 4.77 -26.18 -8.74
C THR A 175 3.24 -26.23 -8.83
N GLY A 176 2.59 -26.80 -7.82
CA GLY A 176 1.14 -26.90 -7.73
C GLY A 176 0.52 -25.75 -6.95
N PHE A 177 -0.72 -25.95 -6.51
CA PHE A 177 -1.47 -24.96 -5.76
C PHE A 177 -0.82 -24.66 -4.39
N ALA A 178 -0.59 -23.39 -4.09
CA ALA A 178 -0.04 -22.93 -2.82
C ALA A 178 -1.16 -22.30 -1.98
N ASP A 179 -1.66 -23.05 -0.99
CA ASP A 179 -2.84 -22.72 -0.20
C ASP A 179 -2.48 -22.32 1.23
N PHE A 180 -2.61 -21.03 1.52
CA PHE A 180 -2.43 -20.41 2.83
C PHE A 180 -3.72 -19.67 3.23
N THR A 181 -4.88 -20.22 2.88
CA THR A 181 -6.17 -19.65 3.28
C THR A 181 -6.33 -19.67 4.80
N GLN A 182 -6.97 -18.64 5.35
CA GLN A 182 -7.22 -18.52 6.79
C GLN A 182 -5.96 -18.64 7.66
N LEU A 183 -4.79 -18.25 7.14
CA LEU A 183 -3.53 -18.28 7.87
C LEU A 183 -3.53 -17.19 8.95
N HIS A 184 -3.13 -17.55 10.17
CA HIS A 184 -2.97 -16.62 11.29
C HIS A 184 -1.49 -16.29 11.50
N ILE A 185 -1.08 -15.05 11.27
CA ILE A 185 0.32 -14.63 11.36
C ILE A 185 0.50 -13.69 12.55
N ASP A 186 0.95 -14.24 13.67
CA ASP A 186 1.18 -13.48 14.90
C ASP A 186 2.62 -12.94 14.96
N SER A 187 3.59 -13.68 14.40
CA SER A 187 4.98 -13.23 14.23
C SER A 187 5.30 -12.95 12.76
N THR A 188 6.23 -13.67 12.13
CA THR A 188 6.69 -13.36 10.77
C THR A 188 6.63 -14.59 9.87
N ILE A 189 6.07 -14.42 8.67
CA ILE A 189 6.25 -15.36 7.56
C ILE A 189 6.95 -14.66 6.39
N THR A 190 8.02 -15.26 5.89
CA THR A 190 8.81 -14.72 4.77
C THR A 190 8.91 -15.73 3.65
N PHE A 191 8.49 -15.31 2.46
CA PHE A 191 8.75 -15.95 1.18
C PHE A 191 9.82 -15.12 0.47
N GLY A 192 11.01 -15.68 0.27
CA GLY A 192 12.11 -14.99 -0.38
C GLY A 192 12.67 -15.79 -1.54
N MET A 193 12.67 -15.20 -2.75
CA MET A 193 13.17 -15.88 -3.95
C MET A 193 12.45 -17.21 -4.20
N VAL A 194 11.13 -17.21 -3.99
CA VAL A 194 10.23 -18.37 -4.19
C VAL A 194 9.54 -18.26 -5.55
N SER A 195 9.47 -19.37 -6.27
CA SER A 195 8.66 -19.49 -7.49
C SER A 195 7.36 -20.25 -7.22
N PHE A 196 6.23 -19.58 -7.45
CA PHE A 196 4.88 -20.16 -7.44
C PHE A 196 4.41 -20.31 -8.89
N LEU A 197 4.38 -21.53 -9.41
CA LEU A 197 4.02 -21.75 -10.82
C LEU A 197 2.50 -21.65 -11.05
N GLU A 198 1.72 -22.15 -10.10
CA GLU A 198 0.27 -22.09 -10.10
C GLU A 198 -0.28 -21.03 -9.13
N ASN A 199 -1.57 -21.15 -8.78
CA ASN A 199 -2.26 -20.19 -7.92
C ASN A 199 -1.59 -20.09 -6.54
N LEU A 200 -1.52 -18.87 -6.04
CA LEU A 200 -1.19 -18.57 -4.65
C LEU A 200 -2.45 -18.07 -3.96
N ASN A 201 -2.85 -18.68 -2.86
CA ASN A 201 -4.01 -18.25 -2.11
C ASN A 201 -3.63 -17.91 -0.67
N ILE A 202 -3.81 -16.65 -0.27
CA ILE A 202 -3.63 -16.15 1.10
C ILE A 202 -4.94 -15.53 1.63
N SER A 203 -6.08 -15.83 1.00
CA SER A 203 -7.35 -15.20 1.32
C SER A 203 -7.83 -15.53 2.73
N LYS A 204 -8.61 -14.63 3.32
CA LYS A 204 -9.18 -14.73 4.68
C LYS A 204 -8.12 -14.80 5.80
N SER A 205 -6.87 -14.50 5.49
CA SER A 205 -5.77 -14.57 6.45
C SER A 205 -5.70 -13.31 7.32
N SER A 206 -5.30 -13.49 8.58
CA SER A 206 -5.14 -12.42 9.55
C SER A 206 -3.65 -12.15 9.81
N ILE A 207 -3.19 -10.93 9.55
CA ILE A 207 -1.78 -10.53 9.70
C ILE A 207 -1.66 -9.59 10.90
N HIS A 208 -1.16 -10.09 12.03
CA HIS A 208 -0.82 -9.27 13.19
C HIS A 208 0.65 -8.84 13.19
N GLY A 209 1.54 -9.72 12.73
CA GLY A 209 2.97 -9.43 12.57
C GLY A 209 3.35 -9.07 11.13
N THR A 210 4.24 -9.84 10.50
CA THR A 210 4.78 -9.51 9.16
C THR A 210 4.62 -10.64 8.15
N LEU A 211 4.04 -10.34 6.99
CA LEU A 211 4.07 -11.19 5.80
C LEU A 211 4.95 -10.54 4.73
N THR A 212 5.94 -11.29 4.23
CA THR A 212 6.86 -10.79 3.20
C THR A 212 6.88 -11.73 1.99
N LEU A 213 6.66 -11.17 0.80
CA LEU A 213 6.92 -11.75 -0.51
C LEU A 213 8.04 -10.92 -1.17
N PHE A 214 9.27 -11.41 -1.11
CA PHE A 214 10.46 -10.69 -1.56
C PHE A 214 11.15 -11.43 -2.71
N LYS A 215 11.32 -10.75 -3.85
CA LYS A 215 11.94 -11.35 -5.05
C LYS A 215 11.27 -12.65 -5.49
N CYS A 216 9.97 -12.78 -5.27
CA CYS A 216 9.20 -13.95 -5.67
C CYS A 216 8.76 -13.86 -7.13
N ASN A 217 8.64 -15.01 -7.78
CA ASN A 217 7.92 -15.16 -9.03
C ASN A 217 6.56 -15.79 -8.75
N ILE A 218 5.48 -15.00 -8.81
CA ILE A 218 4.15 -15.40 -8.35
C ILE A 218 3.28 -15.70 -9.57
N CYS A 219 2.65 -16.87 -9.58
CA CYS A 219 1.69 -17.30 -10.60
C CYS A 219 2.30 -17.33 -12.02
N GLU A 220 3.37 -18.10 -12.24
CA GLU A 220 4.09 -18.12 -13.54
C GLU A 220 3.21 -18.41 -14.75
N LYS A 221 2.17 -19.25 -14.60
CA LYS A 221 1.16 -19.44 -15.65
C LYS A 221 0.21 -18.25 -15.68
N GLU A 222 -0.04 -17.68 -16.85
CA GLU A 222 -0.92 -16.49 -16.99
C GLU A 222 -2.38 -16.73 -16.56
N SER A 223 -2.85 -17.98 -16.62
CA SER A 223 -4.18 -18.38 -16.14
C SER A 223 -4.26 -18.50 -14.61
N SER A 224 -3.13 -18.41 -13.92
CA SER A 224 -3.08 -18.48 -12.47
C SER A 224 -3.51 -17.17 -11.83
N ILE A 225 -3.94 -17.27 -10.58
CA ILE A 225 -4.48 -16.18 -9.80
C ILE A 225 -3.79 -16.15 -8.43
N PHE A 226 -3.39 -14.94 -8.04
CA PHE A 226 -3.01 -14.62 -6.68
C PHE A 226 -4.24 -14.11 -5.92
N TYR A 227 -4.82 -14.99 -5.10
CA TYR A 227 -5.99 -14.70 -4.27
C TYR A 227 -5.56 -14.08 -2.95
N ALA A 228 -5.81 -12.79 -2.80
CA ALA A 228 -5.49 -11.99 -1.61
C ALA A 228 -6.75 -11.27 -1.08
N SER A 229 -7.92 -11.93 -1.15
CA SER A 229 -9.20 -11.38 -0.71
C SER A 229 -9.47 -11.60 0.78
N HIS A 230 -10.28 -10.73 1.39
CA HIS A 230 -10.66 -10.78 2.82
C HIS A 230 -9.48 -10.83 3.79
N ILE A 231 -8.36 -10.22 3.43
CA ILE A 231 -7.21 -10.12 4.34
C ILE A 231 -7.49 -9.04 5.37
N SER A 232 -7.30 -9.36 6.64
CA SER A 232 -7.36 -8.39 7.74
C SER A 232 -5.97 -8.20 8.33
N THR A 233 -5.57 -6.96 8.59
CA THR A 233 -4.27 -6.68 9.21
C THR A 233 -4.39 -5.78 10.43
N SER A 234 -3.52 -5.98 11.43
CA SER A 234 -3.42 -5.13 12.61
C SER A 234 -2.75 -3.79 12.27
N LYS A 235 -2.84 -2.78 13.14
CA LYS A 235 -2.23 -1.47 12.89
C LYS A 235 -0.71 -1.52 12.74
N ASP A 236 -0.05 -2.41 13.48
CA ASP A 236 1.42 -2.50 13.53
C ASP A 236 1.97 -3.58 12.59
N SER A 237 1.07 -4.25 11.86
CA SER A 237 1.41 -5.29 10.92
C SER A 237 2.06 -4.74 9.65
N ASN A 238 2.84 -5.61 9.01
CA ASN A 238 3.46 -5.30 7.73
C ASN A 238 3.15 -6.36 6.70
N PHE A 239 2.69 -5.92 5.53
CA PHE A 239 2.49 -6.76 4.36
C PHE A 239 3.37 -6.23 3.23
N TYR A 240 4.47 -6.92 2.97
CA TYR A 240 5.43 -6.59 1.93
C TYR A 240 5.25 -7.50 0.72
N ILE A 241 5.06 -6.92 -0.46
CA ILE A 241 5.21 -7.57 -1.77
C ILE A 241 6.22 -6.73 -2.53
N THR A 242 7.52 -7.03 -2.40
CA THR A 242 8.56 -6.14 -2.93
C THR A 242 9.53 -6.87 -3.84
N HIS A 243 9.98 -6.18 -4.89
CA HIS A 243 10.90 -6.75 -5.90
C HIS A 243 10.40 -8.04 -6.54
N SER A 244 9.09 -8.31 -6.47
CA SER A 244 8.48 -9.55 -6.94
C SER A 244 7.78 -9.33 -8.27
N THR A 245 7.58 -10.41 -9.02
CA THR A 245 6.81 -10.40 -10.27
C THR A 245 5.54 -11.20 -10.05
N ILE A 246 4.39 -10.62 -10.36
CA ILE A 246 3.08 -11.27 -10.34
C ILE A 246 2.67 -11.44 -11.81
N ASN A 247 2.75 -12.68 -12.30
CA ASN A 247 2.45 -13.00 -13.70
C ASN A 247 0.97 -13.33 -13.94
N GLY A 248 0.26 -13.76 -12.90
CA GLY A 248 -1.17 -14.03 -12.91
C GLY A 248 -2.03 -12.83 -12.51
N MET A 249 -3.35 -13.02 -12.52
CA MET A 249 -4.27 -11.98 -12.02
C MET A 249 -4.11 -11.80 -10.50
N LEU A 250 -4.20 -10.57 -10.02
CA LEU A 250 -4.16 -10.25 -8.59
C LEU A 250 -5.53 -9.81 -8.09
N ASN A 251 -6.02 -10.44 -7.02
CA ASN A 251 -7.30 -10.09 -6.41
C ASN A 251 -7.14 -9.66 -4.93
N PHE A 252 -7.33 -8.37 -4.67
CA PHE A 252 -7.45 -7.74 -3.34
C PHE A 252 -8.89 -7.23 -3.14
N SER A 253 -9.86 -8.14 -3.03
CA SER A 253 -11.25 -7.79 -2.73
C SER A 253 -11.55 -7.89 -1.23
N GLU A 254 -12.35 -6.97 -0.71
CA GLU A 254 -12.89 -7.00 0.67
C GLU A 254 -11.81 -7.05 1.77
N CYS A 255 -10.67 -6.39 1.55
CA CYS A 255 -9.56 -6.39 2.49
C CYS A 255 -9.62 -5.22 3.48
N GLU A 256 -9.20 -5.47 4.72
CA GLU A 256 -9.01 -4.47 5.76
C GLU A 256 -7.55 -4.40 6.18
N ILE A 257 -6.76 -3.63 5.42
CA ILE A 257 -5.34 -3.44 5.66
C ILE A 257 -5.12 -2.23 6.56
N ASN A 258 -5.10 -2.42 7.88
CA ASN A 258 -4.88 -1.31 8.82
C ASN A 258 -3.39 -0.94 9.00
N GLY A 259 -2.51 -1.90 8.74
CA GLY A 259 -1.04 -1.76 8.77
C GLY A 259 -0.44 -1.21 7.48
N ILE A 260 0.83 -1.58 7.24
CA ILE A 260 1.57 -1.20 6.03
C ILE A 260 1.33 -2.24 4.93
N LEU A 261 1.01 -1.77 3.72
CA LEU A 261 1.10 -2.55 2.48
C LEU A 261 2.15 -1.90 1.59
N ASP A 262 3.28 -2.57 1.38
CA ASP A 262 4.31 -2.07 0.49
C ASP A 262 4.46 -2.98 -0.71
N MET A 263 4.05 -2.47 -1.87
CA MET A 263 4.17 -3.14 -3.16
C MET A 263 5.35 -2.62 -3.99
N SER A 264 6.31 -1.90 -3.39
CA SER A 264 7.36 -1.20 -4.12
C SER A 264 8.25 -2.13 -4.95
N SER A 265 8.63 -1.65 -6.14
CA SER A 265 9.43 -2.39 -7.12
C SER A 265 8.79 -3.71 -7.59
N THR A 266 7.48 -3.85 -7.48
CA THR A 266 6.75 -5.05 -7.95
C THR A 266 6.28 -4.88 -9.40
N ILE A 267 6.39 -5.95 -10.17
CA ILE A 267 5.91 -6.02 -11.55
C ILE A 267 4.60 -6.79 -11.56
N ILE A 268 3.54 -6.18 -12.05
CA ILE A 268 2.23 -6.81 -12.23
C ILE A 268 1.99 -6.90 -13.74
N THR A 269 1.97 -8.11 -14.29
CA THR A 269 1.88 -8.29 -15.75
C THR A 269 0.43 -8.35 -16.24
N GLN A 270 -0.48 -8.90 -15.43
CA GLN A 270 -1.91 -9.05 -15.73
C GLN A 270 -2.74 -8.06 -14.92
N ARG A 271 -4.06 -8.19 -14.96
CA ARG A 271 -4.97 -7.32 -14.23
C ARG A 271 -4.85 -7.50 -12.72
N ALA A 272 -4.90 -6.39 -12.02
CA ALA A 272 -5.04 -6.34 -10.57
C ALA A 272 -6.35 -5.66 -10.18
N TYR A 273 -7.06 -6.25 -9.23
CA TYR A 273 -8.34 -5.76 -8.74
C TYR A 273 -8.23 -5.45 -7.26
N PHE A 274 -8.61 -4.24 -6.89
CA PHE A 274 -8.80 -3.79 -5.52
C PHE A 274 -10.25 -3.33 -5.41
N GLU A 275 -11.09 -4.08 -4.69
CA GLU A 275 -12.53 -3.83 -4.61
C GLU A 275 -12.98 -3.84 -3.15
N ASP A 276 -13.84 -2.89 -2.76
CA ASP A 276 -14.46 -2.81 -1.42
C ASP A 276 -13.44 -2.95 -0.28
N SER A 277 -12.25 -2.41 -0.49
CA SER A 277 -11.11 -2.61 0.41
C SER A 277 -10.70 -1.32 1.10
N ASN A 278 -10.40 -1.42 2.39
CA ASN A 278 -9.67 -0.39 3.12
C ASN A 278 -8.18 -0.69 3.01
N ILE A 279 -7.47 0.09 2.19
CA ILE A 279 -6.03 -0.06 2.06
C ILE A 279 -5.39 1.09 2.83
N GLY A 280 -4.86 0.78 4.02
CA GLY A 280 -4.19 1.72 4.92
C GLY A 280 -2.93 2.33 4.30
N PHE A 281 -1.77 2.08 4.88
CA PHE A 281 -0.53 2.66 4.35
C PHE A 281 0.01 1.87 3.16
N ALA A 282 -0.58 2.13 1.99
CA ALA A 282 -0.15 1.55 0.72
C ALA A 282 1.05 2.29 0.11
N LYS A 283 2.04 1.58 -0.42
CA LYS A 283 3.14 2.14 -1.21
C LYS A 283 3.27 1.41 -2.55
N PHE A 284 3.27 2.17 -3.65
CA PHE A 284 3.38 1.64 -5.01
C PHE A 284 4.61 2.19 -5.76
N LYS A 285 5.69 2.48 -5.03
CA LYS A 285 6.86 3.15 -5.60
C LYS A 285 7.59 2.25 -6.59
N ASN A 286 7.91 2.78 -7.77
CA ASN A 286 8.63 2.06 -8.83
C ASN A 286 7.95 0.74 -9.25
N CYS A 287 6.62 0.64 -9.08
CA CYS A 287 5.86 -0.48 -9.63
C CYS A 287 5.81 -0.39 -11.15
N VAL A 288 5.79 -1.54 -11.81
CA VAL A 288 5.54 -1.64 -13.25
C VAL A 288 4.25 -2.43 -13.43
N ILE A 289 3.24 -1.81 -14.02
CA ILE A 289 1.97 -2.49 -14.33
C ILE A 289 1.83 -2.53 -15.85
N LYS A 290 1.76 -3.74 -16.40
CA LYS A 290 1.66 -3.93 -17.85
C LYS A 290 0.22 -3.84 -18.37
N ASP A 291 -0.76 -4.32 -17.59
CA ASP A 291 -2.19 -4.20 -17.89
C ASP A 291 -2.88 -3.18 -16.94
N LEU A 292 -4.20 -3.18 -16.86
CA LEU A 292 -5.00 -2.28 -16.04
C LEU A 292 -5.06 -2.77 -14.58
N THR A 293 -4.86 -1.84 -13.64
CA THR A 293 -5.19 -2.03 -12.23
C THR A 293 -6.43 -1.24 -11.86
N THR A 294 -7.45 -1.90 -11.33
CA THR A 294 -8.70 -1.26 -10.94
C THR A 294 -8.79 -1.11 -9.42
N PHE A 295 -9.10 0.10 -8.97
CA PHE A 295 -9.49 0.42 -7.61
C PHE A 295 -10.96 0.83 -7.63
N ASP A 296 -11.85 0.02 -7.05
CA ASP A 296 -13.29 0.28 -6.98
C ASP A 296 -13.75 0.32 -5.51
N ARG A 297 -14.34 1.44 -5.08
CA ARG A 297 -14.79 1.68 -3.70
C ARG A 297 -13.68 1.48 -2.65
N VAL A 298 -12.43 1.77 -3.02
CA VAL A 298 -11.26 1.61 -2.16
C VAL A 298 -11.00 2.87 -1.32
N ASP A 299 -10.61 2.69 -0.05
CA ASP A 299 -10.08 3.78 0.76
C ASP A 299 -8.60 4.04 0.45
N LEU A 300 -8.30 5.18 -0.17
CA LEU A 300 -6.95 5.59 -0.58
C LEU A 300 -6.43 6.76 0.26
N ARG A 301 -7.07 7.09 1.40
CA ARG A 301 -6.70 8.25 2.25
C ARG A 301 -5.24 8.23 2.72
N ARG A 302 -4.64 7.04 2.77
CA ARG A 302 -3.30 6.76 3.29
C ARG A 302 -2.35 6.15 2.26
N ALA A 303 -2.81 6.00 1.01
CA ALA A 303 -2.00 5.47 -0.07
C ALA A 303 -1.00 6.51 -0.59
N SER A 304 0.28 6.12 -0.67
CA SER A 304 1.33 6.89 -1.34
C SER A 304 1.43 6.50 -2.80
N PHE A 305 1.37 7.50 -3.67
CA PHE A 305 1.44 7.35 -5.12
C PHE A 305 2.76 7.86 -5.70
N SER A 306 3.74 8.13 -4.83
CA SER A 306 5.07 8.56 -5.23
C SER A 306 5.76 7.50 -6.09
N GLY A 307 6.08 7.86 -7.34
CA GLY A 307 6.68 6.92 -8.30
C GLY A 307 5.75 5.78 -8.77
N ALA A 308 4.44 5.91 -8.58
CA ALA A 308 3.46 4.93 -9.06
C ALA A 308 3.14 5.15 -10.57
N PRO A 309 2.80 4.07 -11.31
CA PRO A 309 2.35 4.12 -12.70
C PRO A 309 0.84 4.43 -12.78
N ILE A 310 0.48 5.67 -12.42
CA ILE A 310 -0.91 6.16 -12.33
C ILE A 310 -1.69 6.02 -13.64
N GLU A 311 -1.01 6.03 -14.77
CA GLU A 311 -1.58 5.88 -16.10
C GLU A 311 -2.30 4.52 -16.27
N ASN A 312 -1.88 3.50 -15.53
CA ASN A 312 -2.47 2.16 -15.57
C ASN A 312 -3.55 1.96 -14.49
N PHE A 313 -3.88 3.00 -13.70
CA PHE A 313 -4.82 2.87 -12.59
C PHE A 313 -6.19 3.40 -12.99
N ARG A 314 -7.22 2.57 -12.88
CA ARG A 314 -8.62 2.97 -12.97
C ARG A 314 -9.19 3.11 -11.57
N MET A 315 -9.54 4.34 -11.18
CA MET A 315 -10.04 4.64 -9.83
C MET A 315 -11.52 5.01 -9.90
N ILE A 316 -12.37 4.22 -9.25
CA ILE A 316 -13.83 4.33 -9.26
C ILE A 316 -14.30 4.46 -7.81
N ALA A 317 -15.07 5.51 -7.52
CA ALA A 317 -15.66 5.74 -6.20
C ALA A 317 -14.68 5.64 -5.00
N CYS A 318 -13.39 5.92 -5.22
CA CYS A 318 -12.37 5.81 -4.18
C CYS A 318 -12.43 6.99 -3.20
N ARG A 319 -12.07 6.74 -1.93
CA ARG A 319 -11.98 7.79 -0.91
C ARG A 319 -10.59 8.38 -0.88
N TRP A 320 -10.51 9.71 -0.93
CA TRP A 320 -9.26 10.47 -0.96
C TRP A 320 -9.07 11.30 0.31
N PRO A 321 -7.83 11.63 0.68
CA PRO A 321 -7.60 12.64 1.70
C PRO A 321 -8.07 14.01 1.19
N THR A 322 -8.56 14.85 2.09
CA THR A 322 -9.11 16.18 1.77
C THR A 322 -8.41 17.30 2.54
N SER A 323 -8.27 18.47 1.92
CA SER A 323 -7.86 19.73 2.56
C SER A 323 -8.78 20.86 2.11
N SER A 324 -9.40 21.56 3.06
CA SER A 324 -10.42 22.59 2.80
C SER A 324 -11.53 22.10 1.86
N GLY A 325 -11.94 20.84 2.03
CA GLY A 325 -12.98 20.18 1.23
C GLY A 325 -12.55 19.70 -0.17
N ARG A 326 -11.29 19.89 -0.59
CA ARG A 326 -10.77 19.41 -1.89
C ARG A 326 -9.95 18.14 -1.73
N ARG A 327 -10.09 17.20 -2.66
CA ARG A 327 -9.32 15.95 -2.69
C ARG A 327 -7.85 16.21 -3.07
N LEU A 328 -6.94 15.47 -2.44
CA LEU A 328 -5.50 15.51 -2.69
C LEU A 328 -4.88 14.12 -2.52
N THR A 329 -3.56 14.00 -2.61
CA THR A 329 -2.83 12.75 -2.33
C THR A 329 -2.16 12.79 -0.97
N TYR A 330 -2.06 11.64 -0.29
CA TYR A 330 -1.40 11.51 1.01
C TYR A 330 0.06 12.01 1.02
N ASP A 331 0.72 12.01 -0.14
CA ASP A 331 2.09 12.49 -0.33
C ASP A 331 2.30 13.99 -0.07
N ALA A 332 1.24 14.82 -0.17
CA ALA A 332 1.33 16.27 0.06
C ALA A 332 1.04 16.70 1.51
N ARG A 333 0.75 15.73 2.39
CA ARG A 333 0.40 15.98 3.79
C ARG A 333 1.43 16.86 4.49
N LYS A 334 0.94 17.79 5.32
CA LYS A 334 1.77 18.55 6.25
C LYS A 334 1.96 17.76 7.54
N LEU A 335 3.19 17.43 7.84
CA LEU A 335 3.69 16.93 9.11
C LEU A 335 4.42 18.09 9.82
N GLU A 336 4.68 17.96 11.13
CA GLU A 336 5.18 19.04 12.00
C GLU A 336 6.31 19.89 11.38
N ASN A 337 7.24 19.26 10.66
CA ASN A 337 8.38 19.93 10.01
C ASN A 337 8.54 19.63 8.50
N CYS A 338 7.58 18.97 7.84
CA CYS A 338 7.66 18.65 6.41
C CYS A 338 6.29 18.61 5.71
N GLY A 339 6.24 18.86 4.41
CA GLY A 339 5.00 18.81 3.61
C GLY A 339 4.23 20.13 3.52
N TYR A 340 3.06 20.12 2.88
CA TYR A 340 2.48 21.36 2.33
C TYR A 340 1.04 21.65 2.77
N LEU A 341 0.17 20.63 2.82
CA LEU A 341 -1.27 20.80 3.02
C LEU A 341 -1.74 20.08 4.29
N LYS A 342 -2.51 20.76 5.14
CA LYS A 342 -3.16 20.13 6.30
C LYS A 342 -4.27 19.21 5.79
N ILE A 343 -4.28 17.95 6.22
CA ILE A 343 -5.34 17.01 5.88
C ILE A 343 -6.42 17.05 6.95
N ASP A 344 -7.68 17.21 6.53
CA ASP A 344 -8.82 17.39 7.43
C ASP A 344 -9.45 16.04 7.86
N ASN A 345 -9.34 15.01 7.03
CA ASN A 345 -10.09 13.76 7.16
C ASN A 345 -9.23 12.53 7.52
N THR A 346 -8.10 12.75 8.19
CA THR A 346 -7.18 11.70 8.67
C THR A 346 -7.15 11.52 10.19
N GLU A 347 -7.81 12.39 10.96
CA GLU A 347 -7.71 12.43 12.44
C GLU A 347 -8.28 11.19 13.15
N ALA A 348 -9.14 10.39 12.51
CA ALA A 348 -9.58 9.09 13.05
C ALA A 348 -8.56 7.94 12.82
N LEU A 349 -7.56 8.19 11.97
CA LEU A 349 -6.47 7.31 11.53
C LEU A 349 -5.28 7.19 12.48
N ALA A 350 -5.30 6.37 13.54
CA ALA A 350 -4.08 6.14 14.35
C ALA A 350 -2.90 5.72 13.44
N PHE A 351 -1.80 6.48 13.47
CA PHE A 351 -0.56 6.13 12.77
C PHE A 351 -0.01 4.83 13.38
N PRO A 352 0.33 3.76 12.62
CA PRO A 352 1.28 2.78 13.05
C PRO A 352 2.49 3.51 13.60
N PRO A 353 2.89 3.17 14.83
CA PRO A 353 4.12 3.65 15.37
C PRO A 353 5.24 3.12 14.45
N GLN A 354 6.13 4.03 14.05
CA GLN A 354 7.54 3.80 13.69
C GLN A 354 7.97 3.79 12.21
N LYS A 355 8.45 4.96 11.78
CA LYS A 355 9.80 5.30 11.29
C LYS A 355 9.77 6.80 10.98
N LYS A 356 10.91 7.52 11.03
CA LYS A 356 10.95 8.97 10.73
C LYS A 356 10.11 9.26 9.47
N PRO A 357 9.22 10.27 9.49
CA PRO A 357 8.39 10.55 8.33
C PRO A 357 9.26 10.71 7.09
N ASP A 358 8.91 9.99 6.03
CA ASP A 358 9.55 10.15 4.73
C ASP A 358 9.64 11.65 4.42
N LYS A 359 10.82 12.12 4.01
CA LYS A 359 11.03 13.53 3.66
C LYS A 359 9.98 13.91 2.62
N ALA A 360 9.30 15.03 2.84
CA ALA A 360 8.29 15.49 1.91
C ALA A 360 8.88 15.60 0.49
N LEU A 361 8.12 15.09 -0.48
CA LEU A 361 8.51 15.16 -1.88
C LEU A 361 8.63 16.62 -2.31
N PRO A 362 9.62 16.99 -3.12
CA PRO A 362 9.69 18.33 -3.67
C PRO A 362 8.39 18.69 -4.43
N PRO A 363 7.95 19.96 -4.45
CA PRO A 363 6.71 20.38 -5.09
C PRO A 363 6.65 20.01 -6.57
N GLN A 364 7.80 19.97 -7.26
CA GLN A 364 7.90 19.55 -8.65
C GLN A 364 7.42 18.11 -8.87
N HIS A 365 7.78 17.17 -7.98
CA HIS A 365 7.36 15.78 -8.09
C HIS A 365 5.86 15.62 -7.81
N LEU A 366 5.34 16.38 -6.82
CA LEU A 366 3.90 16.41 -6.51
C LEU A 366 3.08 17.06 -7.63
N GLU A 367 3.60 18.11 -8.25
CA GLU A 367 2.99 18.73 -9.43
C GLU A 367 2.87 17.73 -10.58
N ASP A 368 3.94 17.01 -10.91
CA ASP A 368 3.92 16.01 -11.97
C ASP A 368 2.98 14.85 -11.62
N LEU A 369 2.92 14.42 -10.36
CA LEU A 369 1.94 13.44 -9.87
C LEU A 369 0.50 13.94 -10.07
N TYR A 370 0.18 15.16 -9.65
CA TYR A 370 -1.17 15.72 -9.82
C TYR A 370 -1.55 15.92 -11.28
N ARG A 371 -0.59 16.31 -12.13
CA ARG A 371 -0.82 16.41 -13.57
C ARG A 371 -1.23 15.06 -14.17
N ARG A 372 -0.57 13.98 -13.76
CA ARG A 372 -0.89 12.60 -14.20
C ARG A 372 -2.23 12.13 -13.68
N ILE A 373 -2.50 12.25 -12.38
CA ILE A 373 -3.79 11.84 -11.80
C ILE A 373 -4.95 12.63 -12.44
N LYS A 374 -4.79 13.93 -12.62
CA LYS A 374 -5.78 14.78 -13.30
C LYS A 374 -6.05 14.31 -14.74
N LYS A 375 -5.03 13.87 -15.48
CA LYS A 375 -5.19 13.33 -16.84
C LYS A 375 -6.02 12.05 -16.79
N THR A 376 -5.67 11.11 -15.92
CA THR A 376 -6.42 9.85 -15.73
C THR A 376 -7.87 10.11 -15.29
N ALA A 377 -8.11 11.05 -14.38
CA ALA A 377 -9.46 11.43 -13.93
C ALA A 377 -10.32 11.98 -15.09
N ARG A 378 -9.71 12.79 -15.97
CA ARG A 378 -10.40 13.33 -17.16
C ARG A 378 -10.74 12.24 -18.17
N GLU A 379 -9.81 11.31 -18.40
CA GLU A 379 -10.05 10.14 -19.26
C GLU A 379 -11.16 9.23 -18.69
N GLY A 380 -11.24 9.14 -17.36
CA GLY A 380 -12.31 8.47 -16.63
C GLY A 380 -13.63 9.25 -16.49
N MET A 381 -13.74 10.44 -17.11
CA MET A 381 -14.92 11.32 -17.05
C MET A 381 -15.31 11.78 -15.63
N ASP A 382 -14.37 11.78 -14.67
CA ASP A 382 -14.59 12.33 -13.32
C ASP A 382 -14.20 13.81 -13.27
N GLU A 383 -15.16 14.68 -13.57
CA GLU A 383 -14.97 16.13 -13.58
C GLU A 383 -14.70 16.72 -12.18
N THR A 384 -15.28 16.12 -11.13
CA THR A 384 -15.05 16.55 -9.74
C THR A 384 -13.61 16.34 -9.33
N LEU A 385 -13.08 15.14 -9.58
CA LEU A 385 -11.71 14.75 -9.28
C LEU A 385 -10.72 15.51 -10.17
N THR A 386 -11.06 15.72 -11.44
CA THR A 386 -10.26 16.54 -12.37
C THR A 386 -10.08 17.96 -11.85
N SER A 387 -11.13 18.58 -11.32
CA SER A 387 -11.06 19.94 -10.77
C SER A 387 -10.24 20.02 -9.48
N ASP A 388 -10.42 19.07 -8.57
CA ASP A 388 -9.66 19.03 -7.31
C ASP A 388 -8.16 18.86 -7.56
N PHE A 389 -7.77 17.94 -8.44
CA PHE A 389 -6.37 17.76 -8.79
C PHE A 389 -5.81 18.87 -9.68
N HIS A 390 -6.65 19.60 -10.44
CA HIS A 390 -6.21 20.83 -11.10
C HIS A 390 -5.81 21.90 -10.07
N TYR A 391 -6.61 22.09 -9.04
CA TYR A 391 -6.31 23.01 -7.95
C TYR A 391 -5.02 22.58 -7.22
N ALA A 392 -4.87 21.29 -6.90
CA ALA A 392 -3.68 20.77 -6.23
C ALA A 392 -2.40 20.94 -7.08
N GLU A 393 -2.47 20.66 -8.39
CA GLU A 393 -1.37 20.91 -9.35
C GLU A 393 -0.94 22.39 -9.33
N LYS A 394 -1.90 23.32 -9.38
CA LYS A 394 -1.60 24.77 -9.39
C LYS A 394 -0.99 25.26 -8.08
N GLU A 395 -1.43 24.71 -6.96
CA GLU A 395 -0.84 25.00 -5.65
C GLU A 395 0.62 24.49 -5.58
N MET A 396 0.90 23.29 -6.09
CA MET A 396 2.28 22.78 -6.15
C MET A 396 3.15 23.58 -7.13
N GLN A 397 2.61 24.03 -8.26
CA GLN A 397 3.31 24.94 -9.19
C GLN A 397 3.70 26.25 -8.51
N ARG A 398 2.81 26.80 -7.68
CA ARG A 398 3.07 28.03 -6.91
C ARG A 398 4.21 27.79 -5.92
N LEU A 399 4.14 26.72 -5.13
CA LEU A 399 5.16 26.38 -4.14
C LEU A 399 6.51 26.06 -4.78
N ARG A 400 6.52 25.41 -5.96
CA ARG A 400 7.72 25.20 -6.77
C ARG A 400 8.38 26.53 -7.15
N GLY A 401 7.60 27.52 -7.60
CA GLY A 401 8.13 28.85 -7.94
C GLY A 401 8.79 29.54 -6.75
N PHE A 402 8.19 29.45 -5.55
CA PHE A 402 8.78 29.99 -4.33
C PHE A 402 10.07 29.26 -3.92
N GLN A 403 10.05 27.92 -3.99
CA GLN A 403 11.23 27.13 -3.68
C GLN A 403 12.38 27.45 -4.63
N GLN A 404 12.12 27.51 -5.94
CA GLN A 404 13.11 27.90 -6.93
C GLN A 404 13.71 29.27 -6.62
N PHE A 405 12.88 30.28 -6.38
CA PHE A 405 13.35 31.61 -6.01
C PHE A 405 14.23 31.59 -4.75
N ARG A 406 13.81 30.89 -3.70
CA ARG A 406 14.56 30.81 -2.44
C ARG A 406 15.92 30.13 -2.65
N ASP A 407 15.95 29.04 -3.40
CA ASP A 407 17.16 28.26 -3.64
C ASP A 407 18.13 29.06 -4.55
N ASP A 408 17.64 29.71 -5.62
CA ASP A 408 18.42 30.61 -6.48
C ASP A 408 18.96 31.84 -5.72
N TRP A 409 18.17 32.38 -4.79
CA TRP A 409 18.57 33.52 -3.95
C TRP A 409 19.62 33.13 -2.90
N ALA A 410 19.59 31.90 -2.39
CA ALA A 410 20.57 31.39 -1.44
C ALA A 410 21.97 31.26 -2.10
N CYS A 411 22.02 30.80 -3.35
CA CYS A 411 23.27 30.63 -4.10
C CYS A 411 23.85 31.94 -4.67
N ARG A 412 23.28 33.12 -4.34
CA ARG A 412 23.61 34.39 -4.98
C ARG A 412 25.08 34.83 -4.89
N HIS A 413 25.81 34.37 -3.87
CA HIS A 413 27.22 34.68 -3.62
C HIS A 413 28.17 33.55 -4.03
N SER A 414 27.66 32.45 -4.59
CA SER A 414 28.50 31.34 -5.04
C SER A 414 29.19 31.71 -6.37
N PRO A 415 30.54 31.66 -6.44
CA PRO A 415 31.29 32.06 -7.63
C PRO A 415 31.02 31.16 -8.85
N ASP A 416 30.59 29.92 -8.65
CA ASP A 416 30.36 28.93 -9.72
C ASP A 416 28.93 28.98 -10.31
N ALA A 417 28.04 29.82 -9.77
CA ALA A 417 26.60 29.86 -10.12
C ALA A 417 26.10 31.29 -10.40
N ALA A 418 26.82 32.05 -11.24
CA ALA A 418 26.43 33.40 -11.65
C ALA A 418 25.22 33.39 -12.63
N LEU A 419 24.04 33.00 -12.14
CA LEU A 419 22.79 33.11 -12.89
C LEU A 419 22.38 34.59 -13.08
N PRO A 420 21.93 35.01 -14.27
CA PRO A 420 21.38 36.34 -14.51
C PRO A 420 20.23 36.67 -13.55
N ILE A 421 20.07 37.96 -13.18
CA ILE A 421 18.98 38.44 -12.29
C ILE A 421 17.61 38.00 -12.81
N LYS A 422 17.41 38.00 -14.13
CA LYS A 422 16.16 37.56 -14.78
C LYS A 422 15.82 36.10 -14.46
N GLU A 423 16.81 35.22 -14.41
CA GLU A 423 16.60 33.80 -14.10
C GLU A 423 16.30 33.60 -12.62
N ARG A 424 17.01 34.34 -11.74
CA ARG A 424 16.75 34.34 -10.29
C ARG A 424 15.33 34.81 -9.93
N LEU A 425 14.78 35.78 -10.68
CA LEU A 425 13.43 36.29 -10.46
C LEU A 425 12.33 35.46 -11.15
N ARG A 426 12.69 34.47 -11.98
CA ARG A 426 11.71 33.64 -12.70
C ARG A 426 10.79 32.88 -11.73
N GLY A 427 11.36 32.29 -10.67
CA GLY A 427 10.59 31.61 -9.62
C GLY A 427 9.62 32.55 -8.90
N LEU A 428 10.07 33.78 -8.60
CA LEU A 428 9.25 34.80 -7.94
C LEU A 428 8.09 35.25 -8.84
N GLY A 429 8.35 35.49 -10.13
CA GLY A 429 7.32 35.84 -11.10
C GLY A 429 6.24 34.75 -11.23
N LEU A 430 6.66 33.48 -11.29
CA LEU A 430 5.73 32.34 -11.29
C LEU A 430 4.89 32.29 -10.00
N TYR A 431 5.54 32.44 -8.85
CA TYR A 431 4.88 32.46 -7.54
C TYR A 431 3.83 33.57 -7.44
N LEU A 432 4.20 34.81 -7.78
CA LEU A 432 3.32 35.97 -7.70
C LEU A 432 2.15 35.86 -8.68
N THR A 433 2.39 35.39 -9.90
CA THR A 433 1.33 35.20 -10.90
C THR A 433 0.30 34.18 -10.41
N LEU A 434 0.75 33.04 -9.86
CA LEU A 434 -0.14 32.03 -9.31
C LEU A 434 -0.80 32.46 -8.01
N LEU A 435 -0.13 33.29 -7.20
CA LEU A 435 -0.74 33.88 -6.00
C LEU A 435 -1.90 34.81 -6.39
N CYS A 436 -1.70 35.69 -7.37
CA CYS A 436 -2.77 36.52 -7.91
C CYS A 436 -3.92 35.67 -8.46
N TYR A 437 -3.61 34.65 -9.27
CA TYR A 437 -4.64 33.75 -9.82
C TYR A 437 -5.44 33.01 -8.73
N LYS A 438 -4.77 32.59 -7.65
CA LYS A 438 -5.41 32.00 -6.45
C LYS A 438 -6.31 33.01 -5.74
N LEU A 439 -5.83 34.23 -5.52
CA LEU A 439 -6.56 35.26 -4.79
C LEU A 439 -7.76 35.80 -5.57
N THR A 440 -7.67 35.90 -6.89
CA THR A 440 -8.76 36.47 -7.71
C THR A 440 -9.83 35.46 -8.08
N SER A 441 -9.51 34.16 -8.15
CA SER A 441 -10.45 33.17 -8.69
C SER A 441 -10.34 31.75 -8.11
N GLY A 442 -9.43 31.54 -7.14
CA GLY A 442 -9.15 30.20 -6.61
C GLY A 442 -8.64 29.25 -7.69
N TYR A 443 -7.73 29.72 -8.55
CA TYR A 443 -7.24 29.01 -9.73
C TYR A 443 -8.34 28.70 -10.77
N GLY A 444 -9.33 29.58 -10.90
CA GLY A 444 -10.44 29.39 -11.82
C GLY A 444 -11.40 28.28 -11.38
N GLU A 445 -11.38 27.92 -10.09
CA GLU A 445 -12.22 26.85 -9.53
C GLU A 445 -13.20 27.34 -8.45
N ALA A 446 -13.19 28.65 -8.14
CA ALA A 446 -14.04 29.28 -7.12
C ALA A 446 -14.83 30.46 -7.71
N PRO A 447 -16.02 30.23 -8.30
CA PRO A 447 -16.78 31.30 -8.96
C PRO A 447 -17.27 32.39 -8.00
N GLY A 448 -17.56 32.04 -6.74
CA GLY A 448 -17.94 33.05 -5.73
C GLY A 448 -16.82 34.05 -5.46
N GLN A 449 -15.58 33.57 -5.34
CA GLN A 449 -14.40 34.43 -5.18
C GLN A 449 -14.18 35.30 -6.43
N ALA A 450 -14.32 34.70 -7.62
CA ALA A 450 -14.19 35.44 -8.87
C ALA A 450 -15.26 36.53 -9.05
N ALA A 451 -16.50 36.25 -8.65
CA ALA A 451 -17.60 37.21 -8.65
C ALA A 451 -17.37 38.36 -7.68
N LEU A 452 -16.89 38.08 -6.46
CA LEU A 452 -16.58 39.12 -5.47
C LEU A 452 -15.50 40.08 -5.98
N TRP A 453 -14.43 39.56 -6.60
CA TRP A 453 -13.41 40.40 -7.22
C TRP A 453 -13.91 41.15 -8.44
N LEU A 454 -14.81 40.57 -9.23
CA LEU A 454 -15.44 41.26 -10.35
C LEU A 454 -16.27 42.45 -9.83
N LEU A 455 -17.12 42.24 -8.82
CA LEU A 455 -17.90 43.29 -8.17
C LEU A 455 -17.01 44.35 -7.51
N PHE A 456 -15.92 43.93 -6.89
CA PHE A 456 -14.94 44.85 -6.31
C PHE A 456 -14.27 45.71 -7.39
N LEU A 457 -13.83 45.14 -8.50
CA LEU A 457 -13.22 45.91 -9.58
C LEU A 457 -14.20 46.86 -10.26
N THR A 458 -15.46 46.46 -10.42
CA THR A 458 -16.48 47.31 -11.05
C THR A 458 -16.99 48.41 -10.11
N PHE A 459 -17.28 48.08 -8.85
CA PHE A 459 -17.96 48.99 -7.92
C PHE A 459 -17.08 49.40 -6.72
N GLY A 460 -16.30 48.48 -6.14
CA GLY A 460 -15.56 48.71 -4.89
C GLY A 460 -14.29 49.55 -5.01
N ALA A 461 -13.43 49.29 -5.99
CA ALA A 461 -12.18 50.02 -6.21
C ALA A 461 -12.39 51.54 -6.49
N PRO A 462 -13.40 51.95 -7.28
CA PRO A 462 -13.78 53.36 -7.43
C PRO A 462 -14.26 54.00 -6.11
N LEU A 463 -14.99 53.23 -5.30
CA LEU A 463 -15.51 53.66 -3.98
C LEU A 463 -14.39 53.88 -2.95
N ILE A 464 -13.33 53.07 -2.97
CA ILE A 464 -12.16 53.27 -2.11
C ILE A 464 -11.37 54.51 -2.54
N GLY A 465 -11.29 54.78 -3.84
CA GLY A 465 -10.69 56.02 -4.36
C GLY A 465 -11.33 57.28 -3.78
N LEU A 466 -12.64 57.23 -3.49
CA LEU A 466 -13.41 58.33 -2.89
C LEU A 466 -13.18 58.53 -1.39
N LEU A 467 -12.68 57.52 -0.68
CA LEU A 467 -12.55 57.53 0.78
C LEU A 467 -11.14 57.94 1.27
N ILE A 468 -10.15 58.08 0.37
CA ILE A 468 -8.79 58.46 0.75
C ILE A 468 -8.69 60.00 0.87
N PRO A 469 -8.40 60.56 2.06
CA PRO A 469 -8.29 62.01 2.25
C PRO A 469 -7.15 62.60 1.39
N PRO A 470 -7.30 63.82 0.84
CA PRO A 470 -6.28 64.46 0.01
C PRO A 470 -4.92 64.60 0.71
N ALA A 471 -4.95 64.76 2.03
CA ALA A 471 -3.75 64.93 2.85
C ALA A 471 -2.84 63.69 2.88
N TRP A 472 -3.33 62.50 2.52
CA TRP A 472 -2.60 61.23 2.61
C TRP A 472 -2.12 60.71 1.25
N CYS A 473 -2.32 61.49 0.18
CA CYS A 473 -1.95 61.11 -1.18
C CYS A 473 -0.76 61.96 -1.68
N PRO A 474 0.32 61.35 -2.21
CA PRO A 474 1.40 62.10 -2.85
C PRO A 474 0.84 62.90 -4.04
N ALA A 475 1.30 64.14 -4.25
CA ALA A 475 0.76 65.04 -5.30
C ALA A 475 0.76 64.44 -6.72
N SER A 476 1.65 63.47 -7.00
CA SER A 476 1.72 62.72 -8.27
C SER A 476 0.63 61.66 -8.46
N LEU A 477 -0.02 61.24 -7.37
CA LEU A 477 -1.14 60.27 -7.31
C LEU A 477 -2.47 60.94 -6.90
N ALA A 478 -2.48 62.27 -6.72
CA ALA A 478 -3.68 63.01 -6.34
C ALA A 478 -4.72 63.11 -7.48
N ILE A 479 -4.29 63.04 -8.74
CA ILE A 479 -5.14 63.28 -9.92
C ILE A 479 -6.07 62.09 -10.28
N PRO A 480 -5.74 60.80 -10.05
CA PRO A 480 -6.68 59.71 -10.35
C PRO A 480 -7.70 59.42 -9.25
N LEU A 481 -7.46 59.85 -8.00
CA LEU A 481 -8.32 59.54 -6.86
C LEU A 481 -9.20 60.71 -6.37
N HIS A 482 -8.83 61.97 -6.64
CA HIS A 482 -9.68 63.11 -6.26
C HIS A 482 -10.74 63.42 -7.32
N ILE A 483 -11.88 62.74 -7.19
CA ILE A 483 -13.12 63.12 -7.88
C ILE A 483 -13.85 64.19 -7.02
N TYR A 484 -13.18 65.31 -6.72
CA TYR A 484 -13.88 66.49 -6.18
C TYR A 484 -14.47 67.27 -7.35
N GLY A 485 -15.77 67.05 -7.60
CA GLY A 485 -16.58 67.83 -8.53
C GLY A 485 -17.64 67.00 -9.23
N ALA A 486 -18.87 67.04 -8.67
CA ALA A 486 -20.23 66.80 -9.20
C ALA A 486 -20.54 65.72 -10.27
N ASN A 487 -19.61 65.19 -11.07
CA ASN A 487 -19.89 64.21 -12.13
C ASN A 487 -19.18 62.88 -11.85
N LEU A 488 -19.50 62.28 -10.70
CA LEU A 488 -19.01 60.95 -10.32
C LEU A 488 -19.44 59.88 -11.34
N GLY A 489 -20.67 60.01 -11.87
CA GLY A 489 -21.24 59.09 -12.86
C GLY A 489 -20.45 59.08 -14.17
N ASP A 490 -20.19 60.25 -14.75
CA ASP A 490 -19.59 60.34 -16.10
C ASP A 490 -18.14 59.86 -16.12
N LYS A 491 -17.35 60.22 -15.10
CA LYS A 491 -15.92 59.87 -15.06
C LYS A 491 -15.66 58.41 -14.70
N TRP A 492 -16.54 57.80 -13.90
CA TRP A 492 -16.44 56.39 -13.54
C TRP A 492 -16.67 55.46 -14.74
N LEU A 493 -17.56 55.83 -15.67
CA LEU A 493 -17.83 55.02 -16.87
C LEU A 493 -16.57 54.71 -17.68
N HIS A 494 -15.58 55.61 -17.70
CA HIS A 494 -14.31 55.39 -18.41
C HIS A 494 -13.47 54.24 -17.82
N PHE A 495 -13.75 53.78 -16.60
CA PHE A 495 -13.10 52.61 -16.00
C PHE A 495 -13.77 51.29 -16.41
N LEU A 496 -14.99 51.33 -16.97
CA LEU A 496 -15.68 50.15 -17.46
C LEU A 496 -15.16 49.73 -18.84
N PRO A 497 -15.10 48.42 -19.11
CA PRO A 497 -14.72 47.92 -20.44
C PRO A 497 -15.54 48.54 -21.56
N LEU A 498 -14.90 48.70 -22.73
CA LEU A 498 -15.53 49.15 -23.99
C LEU A 498 -16.00 50.62 -24.00
N VAL A 499 -15.76 51.39 -22.93
CA VAL A 499 -15.98 52.84 -22.91
C VAL A 499 -14.72 53.54 -23.44
N LYS A 500 -14.90 54.51 -24.36
CA LYS A 500 -13.77 55.27 -24.91
C LYS A 500 -13.05 56.05 -23.81
N LEU A 501 -11.72 56.06 -23.85
CA LEU A 501 -10.91 56.89 -22.95
C LEU A 501 -11.14 58.37 -23.29
N PRO A 502 -11.11 59.26 -22.27
CA PRO A 502 -11.15 60.71 -22.51
C PRO A 502 -9.93 61.17 -23.31
N ASP A 503 -10.11 62.29 -24.01
CA ASP A 503 -9.05 62.92 -24.80
C ASP A 503 -7.85 63.32 -23.94
N ALA A 504 -6.68 63.46 -24.57
CA ALA A 504 -5.42 63.76 -23.90
C ALA A 504 -5.47 65.07 -23.10
N ASP A 505 -6.29 66.03 -23.56
CA ASP A 505 -6.46 67.34 -22.94
C ASP A 505 -7.38 67.29 -21.71
N ALA A 506 -8.23 66.26 -21.62
CA ALA A 506 -9.21 66.09 -20.54
C ALA A 506 -8.70 65.24 -19.37
N ALA A 507 -7.69 64.38 -19.60
CA ALA A 507 -7.10 63.54 -18.56
C ALA A 507 -5.61 63.27 -18.83
N GLY A 508 -4.78 63.47 -17.79
CA GLY A 508 -3.35 63.18 -17.87
C GLY A 508 -3.04 61.71 -18.22
N TRP A 509 -1.85 61.47 -18.78
CA TRP A 509 -1.41 60.14 -19.22
C TRP A 509 -1.58 59.06 -18.14
N LEU A 510 -1.22 59.36 -16.89
CA LEU A 510 -1.34 58.40 -15.78
C LEU A 510 -2.79 57.98 -15.51
N ALA A 511 -3.74 58.93 -15.59
CA ALA A 511 -5.16 58.64 -15.40
C ALA A 511 -5.71 57.77 -16.54
N ARG A 512 -5.37 58.09 -17.79
CA ARG A 512 -5.74 57.30 -18.98
C ARG A 512 -5.14 55.89 -18.92
N PHE A 513 -3.91 55.75 -18.43
CA PHE A 513 -3.26 54.46 -18.20
C PHE A 513 -3.98 53.63 -17.13
N LEU A 514 -4.35 54.22 -15.99
CA LEU A 514 -5.09 53.53 -14.94
C LEU A 514 -6.50 53.12 -15.38
N MET A 515 -7.19 53.96 -16.17
CA MET A 515 -8.48 53.61 -16.78
C MET A 515 -8.34 52.41 -17.71
N LEU A 516 -7.35 52.43 -18.63
CA LEU A 516 -7.07 51.31 -19.52
C LEU A 516 -6.75 50.03 -18.73
N LEU A 517 -5.92 50.12 -17.69
CA LEU A 517 -5.58 49.00 -16.83
C LEU A 517 -6.82 48.42 -16.14
N SER A 518 -7.74 49.28 -15.67
CA SER A 518 -9.02 48.86 -15.09
C SER A 518 -9.90 48.13 -16.09
N GLN A 519 -10.04 48.67 -17.31
CA GLN A 519 -10.81 48.02 -18.38
C GLN A 519 -10.27 46.61 -18.69
N VAL A 520 -8.95 46.47 -18.80
CA VAL A 520 -8.29 45.17 -19.01
C VAL A 520 -8.48 44.25 -17.79
N ALA A 521 -8.37 44.76 -16.57
CA ALA A 521 -8.55 43.98 -15.36
C ALA A 521 -9.99 43.45 -15.22
N ILE A 522 -11.00 44.28 -15.49
CA ILE A 522 -12.41 43.88 -15.43
C ILE A 522 -12.73 42.83 -16.50
N THR A 523 -12.25 43.01 -17.73
CA THR A 523 -12.46 42.02 -18.80
C THR A 523 -11.81 40.67 -18.49
N LEU A 524 -10.56 40.68 -18.00
CA LEU A 524 -9.87 39.47 -17.56
C LEU A 524 -10.61 38.79 -16.40
N GLN A 525 -11.06 39.57 -15.41
CA GLN A 525 -11.79 39.03 -14.27
C GLN A 525 -13.17 38.47 -14.65
N ALA A 526 -13.86 39.09 -15.61
CA ALA A 526 -15.11 38.57 -16.17
C ALA A 526 -14.87 37.23 -16.88
N ALA A 527 -13.78 37.10 -17.64
CA ALA A 527 -13.38 35.83 -18.26
C ALA A 527 -13.05 34.74 -17.20
N LEU A 528 -12.34 35.11 -16.14
CA LEU A 528 -12.05 34.20 -15.02
C LEU A 528 -13.31 33.75 -14.29
N PHE A 529 -14.27 34.66 -14.07
CA PHE A 529 -15.58 34.32 -13.51
C PHE A 529 -16.35 33.34 -14.42
N GLY A 530 -16.42 33.63 -15.72
CA GLY A 530 -17.06 32.73 -16.70
C GLY A 530 -16.42 31.35 -16.73
N PHE A 531 -15.09 31.27 -16.68
CA PHE A 531 -14.35 30.00 -16.61
C PHE A 531 -14.66 29.23 -15.32
N ALA A 532 -14.61 29.89 -14.17
CA ALA A 532 -14.91 29.26 -12.89
C ALA A 532 -16.36 28.80 -12.78
N LEU A 533 -17.29 29.55 -13.37
CA LEU A 533 -18.71 29.19 -13.44
C LEU A 533 -18.92 27.96 -14.33
N ARG A 534 -18.28 27.92 -15.51
CA ARG A 534 -18.29 26.75 -16.39
C ARG A 534 -17.78 25.50 -15.67
N ASN A 535 -16.67 25.60 -14.95
CA ASN A 535 -16.11 24.46 -14.22
C ASN A 535 -17.05 24.00 -13.09
N ARG A 536 -17.74 24.92 -12.41
CA ARG A 536 -18.74 24.57 -11.39
C ARG A 536 -19.94 23.81 -11.96
N PHE A 537 -20.38 24.10 -13.18
CA PHE A 537 -21.48 23.39 -13.84
C PHE A 537 -21.09 22.04 -14.45
N ARG A 538 -19.80 21.81 -14.70
CA ARG A 538 -19.29 20.52 -15.22
C ARG A 538 -19.13 19.47 -14.12
N ARG A 539 -18.87 19.91 -12.89
CA ARG A 539 -18.84 19.06 -11.70
C ARG A 539 -20.25 18.72 -11.28
#